data_AF-A0A6B3HQ29-F1
#
_entry.id   AF-A0A6B3HQ29-F1
#
_cell.length_a   1.000
_cell.length_b   1.000
_cell.length_c   1.000
_cell.angle_alpha   90.00
_cell.angle_beta   90.00
_cell.angle_gamma   90.00
#
_symmetry.space_group_name_H-M   'P 1'
#
loop_
_entity.id
_entity.type
_entity.pdbx_description
1 polymer ?
#
loop_
_entity_poly.entity_id
_entity_poly.type
_entity_poly.pdbx_seq_one_letter_code
_entity_poly.pdbx_strand_id
1 'polypeptide(L)'
;TKGRDITVAVLDTGVDGSHPDLVGQVLPGKDLVGFGAGRGDSSWALHGTAMAGIIAGRGSGPDRADGILGIAPEARILPVRVILESKDPARAKARKTRGTALAQGIRWAADNGADVINLSLGDDSESAHPDPGEDSAIQYALSKGISVVASAGNG
;
A
#
# COMPACT_ATOMS: atom_id res chain seq x y z
N THR A 1 17.81 -6.81 -12.10
CA THR A 1 16.86 -7.93 -11.89
C THR A 1 15.44 -7.39 -12.06
N LYS A 2 14.40 -8.24 -12.13
CA LYS A 2 12.98 -7.81 -12.29
C LYS A 2 12.14 -7.92 -10.99
N GLY A 3 12.79 -8.17 -9.84
CA GLY A 3 12.12 -8.30 -8.54
C GLY A 3 11.53 -9.67 -8.24
N ARG A 4 11.94 -10.73 -8.95
CA ARG A 4 11.52 -12.10 -8.62
C ARG A 4 11.84 -12.43 -7.15
N ASP A 5 10.92 -13.14 -6.51
CA ASP A 5 10.96 -13.56 -5.10
C ASP A 5 11.01 -12.41 -4.09
N ILE A 6 10.75 -11.17 -4.53
CA ILE A 6 10.60 -10.00 -3.67
C ILE A 6 9.11 -9.71 -3.45
N THR A 7 8.75 -9.46 -2.19
CA THR A 7 7.42 -9.00 -1.79
C THR A 7 7.48 -7.55 -1.35
N VAL A 8 6.71 -6.70 -2.04
CA VAL A 8 6.55 -5.29 -1.70
C VAL A 8 5.19 -5.09 -1.03
N ALA A 9 5.20 -4.72 0.24
CA ALA A 9 4.00 -4.31 0.95
C ALA A 9 3.60 -2.88 0.54
N VAL A 10 2.37 -2.73 0.06
CA VAL A 10 1.80 -1.43 -0.32
C VAL A 10 0.80 -1.05 0.77
N LEU A 11 1.24 -0.17 1.67
CA LEU A 11 0.42 0.37 2.76
C LEU A 11 -0.29 1.62 2.23
N ASP A 12 -1.55 1.46 1.84
CA ASP A 12 -2.28 2.48 1.07
C ASP A 12 -3.81 2.31 1.23
N THR A 13 -4.59 2.71 0.21
CA THR A 13 -6.06 2.61 0.16
C THR A 13 -6.60 1.21 -0.13
N GLY A 14 -5.71 0.24 -0.27
CA GLY A 14 -5.97 -1.10 -0.80
C GLY A 14 -5.41 -1.26 -2.21
N VAL A 15 -5.51 -2.46 -2.79
CA VAL A 15 -5.11 -2.74 -4.18
C VAL A 15 -6.18 -3.58 -4.85
N ASP A 16 -6.62 -3.17 -6.03
CA ASP A 16 -7.45 -4.00 -6.89
C ASP A 16 -6.60 -5.02 -7.65
N GLY A 17 -6.48 -6.22 -7.08
CA GLY A 17 -5.79 -7.34 -7.71
C GLY A 17 -6.47 -7.88 -8.97
N SER A 18 -7.65 -7.37 -9.35
CA SER A 18 -8.28 -7.69 -10.63
C SER A 18 -7.93 -6.74 -11.77
N HIS A 19 -7.17 -5.68 -11.49
CA HIS A 19 -6.63 -4.81 -12.54
C HIS A 19 -5.80 -5.65 -13.54
N PRO A 20 -6.01 -5.52 -14.87
CA PRO A 20 -5.36 -6.38 -15.87
C PRO A 20 -3.83 -6.48 -15.71
N ASP A 21 -3.19 -5.34 -15.42
CA ASP A 21 -1.74 -5.24 -15.26
C ASP A 21 -1.20 -5.83 -13.94
N LEU A 22 -2.07 -6.23 -13.00
CA LEU A 22 -1.69 -6.74 -11.66
C LEU A 22 -2.19 -8.15 -11.36
N VAL A 23 -3.06 -8.71 -12.21
CA VAL A 23 -3.65 -10.04 -11.98
C VAL A 23 -2.56 -11.07 -11.68
N GLY A 24 -2.74 -11.85 -10.61
CA GLY A 24 -1.80 -12.91 -10.23
C GLY A 24 -0.49 -12.45 -9.56
N GLN A 25 -0.30 -11.15 -9.31
CA GLN A 25 0.83 -10.63 -8.49
C GLN A 25 0.41 -10.18 -7.09
N VAL A 26 -0.85 -9.77 -6.94
CA VAL A 26 -1.38 -9.27 -5.67
C VAL A 26 -1.69 -10.46 -4.74
N LEU A 27 -1.07 -10.46 -3.57
CA LEU A 27 -1.26 -11.44 -2.49
C LEU A 27 -2.51 -11.12 -1.66
N PRO A 28 -3.01 -12.07 -0.85
CA PRO A 28 -3.99 -11.78 0.18
C PRO A 28 -3.48 -10.69 1.12
N GLY A 29 -4.28 -9.64 1.31
CA GLY A 29 -3.91 -8.47 2.11
C GLY A 29 -4.58 -8.41 3.48
N LYS A 30 -4.36 -7.27 4.15
CA LYS A 30 -5.02 -6.92 5.41
C LYS A 30 -5.73 -5.57 5.30
N ASP A 31 -6.97 -5.51 5.79
CA ASP A 31 -7.66 -4.24 6.04
C ASP A 31 -7.61 -3.93 7.54
N LEU A 32 -7.00 -2.79 7.89
CA LEU A 32 -6.90 -2.27 9.27
C LEU A 32 -7.83 -1.07 9.51
N VAL A 33 -8.50 -0.57 8.47
CA VAL A 33 -9.47 0.53 8.56
C VAL A 33 -10.87 -0.03 8.82
N GLY A 34 -11.25 -1.12 8.14
CA GLY A 34 -12.44 -1.91 8.43
C GLY A 34 -13.79 -1.25 8.10
N PHE A 35 -13.80 -0.20 7.28
CA PHE A 35 -15.00 0.42 6.70
C PHE A 35 -14.62 1.27 5.47
N GLY A 36 -15.61 1.92 4.85
CA GLY A 36 -15.43 2.70 3.62
C GLY A 36 -15.77 1.86 2.39
N ALA A 37 -15.37 2.34 1.22
CA ALA A 37 -15.60 1.66 -0.04
C ALA A 37 -15.01 0.24 -0.06
N GLY A 38 -15.69 -0.65 -0.79
CA GLY A 38 -15.27 -1.99 -1.13
C GLY A 38 -15.19 -2.19 -2.64
N ARG A 39 -14.74 -3.38 -3.07
CA ARG A 39 -14.56 -3.69 -4.50
C ARG A 39 -15.84 -3.43 -5.30
N GLY A 40 -15.73 -2.62 -6.35
CA GLY A 40 -16.84 -2.19 -7.21
C GLY A 40 -17.30 -0.75 -6.95
N ASP A 41 -16.98 -0.19 -5.78
CA ASP A 41 -17.23 1.22 -5.50
C ASP A 41 -16.24 2.12 -6.26
N SER A 42 -16.68 3.31 -6.64
CA SER A 42 -15.84 4.28 -7.37
C SER A 42 -14.66 4.81 -6.55
N SER A 43 -14.73 4.74 -5.23
CA SER A 43 -13.65 5.12 -4.31
C SER A 43 -12.92 3.91 -3.72
N TRP A 44 -12.92 2.78 -4.42
CA TRP A 44 -12.17 1.59 -4.00
C TRP A 44 -10.75 1.59 -4.55
N ALA A 45 -9.77 1.61 -3.64
CA ALA A 45 -8.38 1.22 -3.88
C ALA A 45 -7.68 1.89 -5.08
N LEU A 46 -8.11 3.07 -5.52
CA LEU A 46 -7.57 3.77 -6.70
C LEU A 46 -6.09 4.10 -6.53
N HIS A 47 -5.73 4.78 -5.43
CA HIS A 47 -4.37 5.25 -5.17
C HIS A 47 -3.39 4.08 -4.97
N GLY A 48 -3.74 3.13 -4.10
CA GLY A 48 -2.89 1.96 -3.87
C GLY A 48 -2.75 1.05 -5.11
N THR A 49 -3.78 0.94 -5.96
CA THR A 49 -3.66 0.24 -7.26
C THR A 49 -2.69 0.95 -8.19
N ALA A 50 -2.72 2.28 -8.26
CA ALA A 50 -1.76 3.05 -9.05
C ALA A 50 -0.31 2.83 -8.55
N MET A 51 -0.10 2.84 -7.24
CA MET A 51 1.23 2.56 -6.65
C MET A 51 1.69 1.13 -6.95
N ALA A 52 0.81 0.14 -6.77
CA ALA A 52 1.10 -1.26 -7.10
C ALA A 52 1.45 -1.43 -8.59
N GLY A 53 0.78 -0.69 -9.48
CA GLY A 53 1.07 -0.65 -10.92
C GLY A 53 2.47 -0.13 -11.24
N ILE A 54 2.87 1.00 -10.63
CA ILE A 54 4.22 1.55 -10.79
C ILE A 54 5.29 0.56 -10.29
N ILE A 55 5.01 -0.13 -9.19
CA ILE A 55 5.95 -1.08 -8.57
C ILE A 55 6.06 -2.35 -9.42
N ALA A 56 4.95 -3.04 -9.67
CA ALA A 56 4.95 -4.41 -10.16
C ALA A 56 4.12 -4.65 -11.44
N GLY A 57 3.52 -3.62 -12.03
CA GLY A 57 2.72 -3.75 -13.26
C GLY A 57 3.42 -4.65 -14.29
N ARG A 58 2.73 -5.66 -14.78
CA ARG A 58 3.32 -6.63 -15.74
C ARG A 58 2.92 -6.35 -17.18
N GLY A 59 2.23 -5.25 -17.46
CA GLY A 59 1.48 -5.05 -18.69
C GLY A 59 0.32 -6.03 -18.82
N SER A 60 -0.50 -5.81 -19.84
CA SER A 60 -1.64 -6.64 -20.21
C SER A 60 -1.67 -6.86 -21.72
N GLY A 61 -2.68 -7.59 -22.21
CA GLY A 61 -2.81 -7.92 -23.62
C GLY A 61 -1.78 -8.95 -24.12
N PRO A 62 -1.77 -9.23 -25.44
CA PRO A 62 -0.79 -10.10 -26.08
C PRO A 62 0.64 -9.62 -25.79
N ASP A 63 1.50 -10.56 -25.42
CA ASP A 63 2.92 -10.30 -25.10
C ASP A 63 3.16 -9.23 -24.03
N ARG A 64 2.15 -8.90 -23.21
CA ARG A 64 2.20 -7.82 -22.21
C ARG A 64 2.49 -6.44 -22.82
N ALA A 65 2.07 -6.22 -24.07
CA ALA A 65 2.34 -4.99 -24.81
C ALA A 65 1.42 -3.82 -24.43
N ASP A 66 0.27 -4.09 -23.80
CA ASP A 66 -0.67 -3.08 -23.33
C ASP A 66 -0.41 -2.72 -21.85
N GLY A 67 -1.04 -1.64 -21.38
CA GLY A 67 -0.98 -1.23 -19.98
C GLY A 67 0.40 -0.70 -19.58
N ILE A 68 0.78 -0.90 -18.33
CA ILE A 68 2.07 -0.42 -17.78
C ILE A 68 2.98 -1.57 -17.32
N LEU A 69 4.27 -1.42 -17.62
CA LEU A 69 5.33 -2.23 -17.04
C LEU A 69 5.94 -1.45 -15.85
N GLY A 70 5.76 -1.98 -14.65
CA GLY A 70 6.33 -1.46 -13.42
C GLY A 70 7.83 -1.70 -13.33
N ILE A 71 8.45 -1.11 -12.31
CA ILE A 71 9.90 -1.18 -12.09
C ILE A 71 10.38 -2.60 -11.77
N ALA A 72 9.58 -3.36 -11.02
CA ALA A 72 9.84 -4.71 -10.55
C ALA A 72 8.68 -5.67 -10.94
N PRO A 73 8.50 -5.97 -12.24
CA PRO A 73 7.33 -6.68 -12.76
C PRO A 73 7.25 -8.17 -12.37
N GLU A 74 8.27 -8.72 -11.72
CA GLU A 74 8.25 -10.08 -11.15
C GLU A 74 8.09 -10.08 -9.62
N ALA A 75 7.94 -8.92 -8.99
CA ALA A 75 7.66 -8.82 -7.56
C ALA A 75 6.19 -9.17 -7.25
N ARG A 76 5.96 -9.55 -5.99
CA ARG A 76 4.63 -9.75 -5.42
C ARG A 76 4.20 -8.48 -4.68
N ILE A 77 2.91 -8.15 -4.75
CA ILE A 77 2.33 -7.03 -3.99
C ILE A 77 1.59 -7.58 -2.78
N LEU A 78 1.95 -7.13 -1.58
CA LEU A 78 1.24 -7.42 -0.33
C LEU A 78 0.39 -6.19 0.06
N PRO A 79 -0.92 -6.15 -0.26
CA PRO A 79 -1.73 -4.97 0.02
C PRO A 79 -2.10 -4.87 1.50
N VAL A 80 -1.88 -3.69 2.08
CA VAL A 80 -2.26 -3.39 3.46
C VAL A 80 -3.06 -2.09 3.46
N ARG A 81 -4.37 -2.18 3.70
CA ARG A 81 -5.23 -1.00 3.73
C ARG A 81 -5.14 -0.33 5.09
N VAL A 82 -4.54 0.86 5.11
CA VAL A 82 -4.32 1.67 6.32
C VAL A 82 -4.99 3.04 6.23
N ILE A 83 -5.48 3.41 5.05
CA ILE A 83 -6.18 4.67 4.80
C ILE A 83 -7.33 4.46 3.81
N LEU A 84 -8.31 5.37 3.78
CA LEU A 84 -9.40 5.36 2.78
C LEU A 84 -9.07 6.29 1.61
N GLU A 85 -9.75 6.20 0.48
CA GLU A 85 -9.57 7.18 -0.60
C GLU A 85 -9.91 8.60 -0.15
N SER A 86 -9.28 9.61 -0.77
CA SER A 86 -9.49 11.02 -0.42
C SER A 86 -10.96 11.46 -0.51
N LYS A 87 -11.68 10.90 -1.49
CA LYS A 87 -13.10 11.16 -1.74
C LYS A 87 -14.04 10.19 -1.02
N ASP A 88 -13.53 9.25 -0.23
CA ASP A 88 -14.38 8.33 0.53
C ASP A 88 -15.13 9.10 1.63
N PRO A 89 -16.47 9.02 1.70
CA PRO A 89 -17.26 9.77 2.68
C PRO A 89 -16.93 9.38 4.13
N ALA A 90 -16.38 8.19 4.35
CA ALA A 90 -15.99 7.73 5.66
C ALA A 90 -14.57 8.16 6.05
N ARG A 91 -13.78 8.80 5.16
CA ARG A 91 -12.38 9.17 5.44
C ARG A 91 -12.22 10.06 6.67
N ALA A 92 -13.11 11.04 6.86
CA ALA A 92 -13.06 11.91 8.04
C ALA A 92 -13.28 11.13 9.35
N LYS A 93 -14.15 10.12 9.34
CA LYS A 93 -14.37 9.22 10.47
C LYS A 93 -13.17 8.29 10.69
N ALA A 94 -12.58 7.77 9.60
CA ALA A 94 -11.40 6.90 9.66
C ALA A 94 -10.22 7.61 10.28
N ARG A 95 -9.90 8.84 9.83
CA ARG A 95 -8.82 9.66 10.41
C ARG A 95 -8.97 9.82 11.93
N LYS A 96 -10.20 9.97 12.45
CA LYS A 96 -10.46 10.14 13.89
C LYS A 96 -10.45 8.84 14.70
N THR A 97 -10.76 7.70 14.07
CA THR A 97 -11.02 6.43 14.79
C THR A 97 -10.01 5.34 14.50
N ARG A 98 -9.11 5.53 13.52
CA ARG A 98 -8.15 4.54 13.01
C ARG A 98 -6.71 5.07 12.97
N GLY A 99 -6.35 5.99 13.88
CA GLY A 99 -5.01 6.58 13.93
C GLY A 99 -3.87 5.58 14.09
N THR A 100 -4.12 4.39 14.65
CA THR A 100 -3.10 3.33 14.82
C THR A 100 -2.96 2.39 13.62
N ALA A 101 -3.78 2.55 12.57
CA ALA A 101 -3.81 1.62 11.43
C ALA A 101 -2.47 1.58 10.68
N LEU A 102 -1.77 2.71 10.54
CA LEU A 102 -0.47 2.75 9.86
C LEU A 102 0.59 1.97 10.63
N ALA A 103 0.79 2.28 11.90
CA ALA A 103 1.74 1.57 12.76
C ALA A 103 1.45 0.05 12.84
N GLN A 104 0.18 -0.34 12.96
CA GLN A 104 -0.23 -1.75 12.93
C GLN A 104 0.05 -2.38 11.57
N GLY A 105 -0.17 -1.64 10.48
CA GLY A 105 0.08 -2.11 9.11
C GLY A 105 1.55 -2.37 8.85
N ILE A 106 2.44 -1.49 9.31
CA ILE A 106 3.89 -1.65 9.15
C ILE A 106 4.35 -2.92 9.87
N ARG A 107 3.91 -3.12 11.12
CA ARG A 107 4.23 -4.34 11.88
C ARG A 107 3.68 -5.59 11.22
N TRP A 108 2.42 -5.55 10.79
CA TRP A 108 1.78 -6.67 10.13
C TRP A 108 2.50 -7.04 8.83
N ALA A 109 2.85 -6.07 7.98
CA ALA A 109 3.64 -6.32 6.77
C ALA A 109 4.99 -6.97 7.10
N ALA A 110 5.68 -6.47 8.13
CA ALA A 110 6.95 -7.00 8.59
C ALA A 110 6.86 -8.43 9.18
N ASP A 111 5.68 -8.83 9.66
CA ASP A 111 5.41 -10.19 10.14
C ASP A 111 4.93 -11.12 9.02
N ASN A 112 4.49 -10.58 7.88
CA ASN A 112 3.82 -11.34 6.81
C ASN A 112 4.62 -11.35 5.50
N GLY A 113 5.95 -11.32 5.63
CA GLY A 113 6.88 -11.63 4.53
C GLY A 113 7.15 -10.47 3.57
N ALA A 114 6.95 -9.22 3.98
CA ALA A 114 7.41 -8.07 3.21
C ALA A 114 8.95 -7.97 3.24
N ASP A 115 9.57 -7.75 2.08
CA ASP A 115 10.99 -7.39 1.96
C ASP A 115 11.15 -5.86 1.87
N VAL A 116 10.14 -5.21 1.31
CA VAL A 116 10.05 -3.75 1.16
C VAL A 116 8.67 -3.28 1.60
N ILE A 117 8.61 -2.16 2.31
CA ILE A 117 7.37 -1.47 2.69
C ILE A 117 7.32 -0.12 1.95
N ASN A 118 6.29 0.08 1.14
CA ASN A 118 6.00 1.34 0.45
C ASN A 118 4.89 2.10 1.20
N LEU A 119 5.21 3.33 1.63
CA LEU A 119 4.32 4.27 2.31
C LEU A 119 4.09 5.50 1.40
N SER A 120 3.14 5.42 0.48
CA SER A 120 2.77 6.56 -0.38
C SER A 120 1.70 7.44 0.27
N LEU A 121 1.86 7.74 1.55
CA LEU A 121 0.90 8.49 2.35
C LEU A 121 1.62 9.30 3.41
N GLY A 122 0.92 10.33 3.91
CA GLY A 122 1.33 11.17 5.02
C GLY A 122 0.13 11.91 5.59
N ASP A 123 0.32 12.51 6.76
CA ASP A 123 -0.64 13.48 7.28
C ASP A 123 -0.20 14.90 6.92
N ASP A 124 -1.03 15.56 6.14
CA ASP A 124 -0.90 16.94 5.66
C ASP A 124 -1.72 17.93 6.52
N SER A 125 -2.28 17.47 7.64
CA SER A 125 -3.05 18.32 8.54
C SER A 125 -2.17 19.29 9.32
N GLU A 126 -2.73 20.44 9.72
CA GLU A 126 -2.04 21.38 10.63
C GLU A 126 -1.65 20.74 11.98
N SER A 127 -2.31 19.64 12.33
CA SER A 127 -2.03 18.84 13.53
C SER A 127 -1.03 17.71 13.30
N ALA A 128 -0.44 17.60 12.10
CA ALA A 128 0.54 16.57 11.81
C ALA A 128 1.74 16.68 12.75
N HIS A 129 2.11 15.56 13.37
CA HIS A 129 3.21 15.47 14.31
C HIS A 129 3.83 14.07 14.23
N PRO A 130 5.10 13.91 14.64
CA PRO A 130 5.70 12.59 14.77
C PRO A 130 4.87 11.71 15.73
N ASP A 131 4.45 10.54 15.26
CA ASP A 131 3.75 9.54 16.08
C ASP A 131 4.76 8.49 16.60
N PRO A 132 4.91 8.32 17.94
CA PRO A 132 5.85 7.34 18.49
C PRO A 132 5.53 5.89 18.13
N GLY A 133 4.26 5.58 17.86
CA GLY A 133 3.82 4.25 17.42
C GLY A 133 4.29 3.94 16.00
N GLU A 134 4.20 4.92 15.11
CA GLU A 134 4.73 4.84 13.74
C GLU A 134 6.25 4.72 13.73
N ASP A 135 6.97 5.56 14.48
CA ASP A 135 8.44 5.47 14.60
C ASP A 135 8.86 4.08 15.12
N SER A 136 8.23 3.61 16.20
CA SER A 136 8.50 2.28 16.75
C SER A 136 8.20 1.15 15.75
N ALA A 137 7.19 1.30 14.90
CA ALA A 137 6.86 0.33 13.86
C ALA A 137 7.89 0.34 12.71
N ILE A 138 8.37 1.52 12.31
CA ILE A 138 9.44 1.67 11.32
C ILE A 138 10.73 1.02 11.84
N GLN A 139 11.15 1.35 13.07
CA GLN A 139 12.33 0.71 13.69
C GLN A 139 12.18 -0.80 13.76
N TYR A 140 10.99 -1.31 14.03
CA TYR A 140 10.70 -2.74 14.02
C TYR A 140 10.91 -3.36 12.63
N ALA A 141 10.37 -2.77 11.57
CA ALA A 141 10.58 -3.25 10.21
C ALA A 141 12.07 -3.23 9.81
N LEU A 142 12.76 -2.13 10.09
CA LEU A 142 14.20 -1.99 9.83
C LEU A 142 15.01 -3.05 10.59
N SER A 143 14.65 -3.35 11.85
CA SER A 143 15.33 -4.39 12.65
C SER A 143 15.21 -5.81 12.06
N LYS A 144 14.22 -6.03 11.18
CA LYS A 144 14.04 -7.28 10.43
C LYS A 144 14.74 -7.28 9.06
N GLY A 145 15.49 -6.23 8.73
CA GLY A 145 16.14 -6.05 7.44
C GLY A 145 15.20 -5.61 6.31
N ILE A 146 14.00 -5.14 6.64
CA ILE A 146 13.01 -4.68 5.66
C ILE A 146 13.31 -3.23 5.29
N SER A 147 13.37 -2.94 4.00
CA SER A 147 13.53 -1.56 3.52
C SER A 147 12.20 -0.81 3.58
N VAL A 148 12.20 0.39 4.15
CA VAL A 148 11.02 1.26 4.21
C VAL A 148 11.22 2.45 3.28
N VAL A 149 10.28 2.65 2.36
CA VAL A 149 10.27 3.77 1.40
C VAL A 149 9.01 4.59 1.67
N ALA A 150 9.19 5.88 1.96
CA ALA A 150 8.09 6.79 2.27
C ALA A 150 8.14 8.04 1.40
N SER A 151 6.97 8.61 1.08
CA SER A 151 6.89 9.90 0.40
C SER A 151 7.37 11.03 1.32
N ALA A 152 7.90 12.11 0.72
CA ALA A 152 8.40 13.26 1.48
C ALA A 152 7.30 14.23 1.93
N GLY A 153 6.06 14.06 1.45
CA GLY A 153 4.96 15.01 1.61
C GLY A 153 4.83 15.98 0.43
N ASN A 154 3.62 16.53 0.25
CA ASN A 154 3.27 17.37 -0.91
C ASN A 154 3.11 18.87 -0.58
N GLY A 155 3.33 19.28 0.67
CA GLY A 155 3.21 20.68 1.11
C GLY A 155 1.79 21.10 1.43
#